data_AF-A0A7S4JMA0-F1
#
_entry.id   AF-A0A7S4JMA0-F1
#
_cell.length_a   1.000
_cell.length_b   1.000
_cell.length_c   1.000
_cell.angle_alpha   90.00
_cell.angle_beta   90.00
_cell.angle_gamma   90.00
#
_symmetry.space_group_name_H-M   'P 1'
#
loop_
_entity.id
_entity.type
_entity.pdbx_description
1 polymer ?
#
loop_
_entity_poly.entity_id
_entity_poly.type
_entity_poly.pdbx_seq_one_letter_code
_entity_poly.pdbx_strand_id
1 'polypeptide(L)'
;ALPLRTSMLKCSVEGFSRNVKAMTARERDMLQLVSLKSRYPNEKIPRSRREYFQGSITHRRKFFNRHFDKSRFIKLITWNVASLRNICAKYHSQLAHLMKYEQPDVLCLQETKLSSSAGGDSIARFEGYDFFDAVSLEKRGYSGTRTYVRKQFCSSPIHTEGFSHEASQACKQGRVITTKIQCSQISPRSVHPTLRELFVVNTYVPTSGLDKETGTFPKLSSRLQWDHELRQHFRHIQSANGPIPLIWTGDFNVLFDLDHYWKDSYARMMQTPGFSFEERNSFRQTLDDSQLVDCFRHLYPQSAHSYSFWSNMEKGRLGNRGLRLDGFAISKTIAPRII
;
A
#
# COMPACT_ATOMS: atom_id res chain seq x y z
N ALA A 1 -42.05 8.46 38.40
CA ALA A 1 -41.49 9.82 38.20
C ALA A 1 -40.32 10.00 39.16
N LEU A 2 -39.09 9.98 38.63
CA LEU A 2 -37.83 10.26 39.31
C LEU A 2 -36.91 10.88 38.25
N PRO A 3 -36.35 12.09 38.47
CA PRO A 3 -35.67 12.81 37.40
C PRO A 3 -34.23 12.32 37.24
N LEU A 4 -33.88 11.94 36.01
CA LEU A 4 -32.51 11.72 35.55
C LEU A 4 -31.74 13.05 35.59
N ARG A 5 -30.76 13.17 36.49
CA ARG A 5 -29.77 14.26 36.47
C ARG A 5 -28.83 14.07 35.28
N THR A 6 -29.08 14.82 34.21
CA THR A 6 -28.11 15.09 33.14
C THR A 6 -27.06 16.08 33.63
N SER A 7 -25.95 15.57 34.19
CA SER A 7 -24.75 16.38 34.38
C SER A 7 -24.03 16.53 33.04
N MET A 8 -24.44 17.53 32.25
CA MET A 8 -23.64 18.04 31.14
C MET A 8 -22.35 18.64 31.71
N LEU A 9 -21.23 17.93 31.53
CA LEU A 9 -19.89 18.48 31.67
C LEU A 9 -19.66 19.51 30.55
N LYS A 10 -20.08 20.77 30.80
CA LYS A 10 -19.48 21.94 30.16
C LYS A 10 -18.10 22.14 30.79
N CYS A 11 -17.08 21.50 30.25
CA CYS A 11 -15.69 21.83 30.57
C CYS A 11 -15.25 22.94 29.61
N SER A 12 -15.05 24.14 30.16
CA SER A 12 -14.34 25.24 29.53
C SER A 12 -12.87 24.86 29.28
N VAL A 13 -12.33 25.37 28.17
CA VAL A 13 -11.01 25.01 27.62
C VAL A 13 -9.83 25.56 28.45
N GLU A 14 -10.08 26.34 29.51
CA GLU A 14 -9.04 27.10 30.22
C GLU A 14 -8.42 26.39 31.45
N GLY A 15 -8.93 25.22 31.86
CA GLY A 15 -8.47 24.52 33.08
C GLY A 15 -7.46 23.38 32.90
N PHE A 16 -7.08 23.02 31.67
CA PHE A 16 -6.31 21.80 31.39
C PHE A 16 -4.83 22.07 31.06
N SER A 17 -4.18 22.98 31.78
CA SER A 17 -2.70 23.00 31.88
C SER A 17 -2.21 22.00 32.95
N ARG A 18 -2.82 20.80 33.00
CA ARG A 18 -2.22 19.69 33.74
C ARG A 18 -1.09 19.16 32.87
N ASN A 19 0.12 19.17 33.42
CA ASN A 19 1.33 18.63 32.82
C ASN A 19 1.00 17.32 32.09
N VAL A 20 0.98 17.31 30.75
CA VAL A 20 0.63 16.13 29.93
C VAL A 20 1.49 14.92 30.31
N LYS A 21 2.68 15.18 30.85
CA LYS A 21 3.61 14.19 31.41
C LYS A 21 3.09 13.44 32.65
N ALA A 22 2.19 14.02 33.43
CA ALA A 22 1.62 13.41 34.64
C ALA A 22 0.33 12.59 34.37
N MET A 23 -0.15 12.56 33.12
CA MET A 23 -1.38 11.87 32.76
C MET A 23 -1.18 10.37 32.60
N THR A 24 -2.14 9.59 33.10
CA THR A 24 -2.20 8.15 32.84
C THR A 24 -2.39 7.88 31.34
N ALA A 25 -2.00 6.69 30.88
CA ALA A 25 -2.20 6.31 29.49
C ALA A 25 -3.68 6.37 29.06
N ARG A 26 -4.61 6.03 29.98
CA ARG A 26 -6.05 6.07 29.73
C ARG A 26 -6.58 7.49 29.55
N GLU A 27 -6.11 8.44 30.35
CA GLU A 27 -6.51 9.85 30.21
C GLU A 27 -5.96 10.46 28.91
N ARG A 28 -4.74 10.09 28.51
CA ARG A 28 -4.17 10.50 27.21
C ARG A 28 -4.98 9.96 26.04
N ASP A 29 -5.33 8.67 26.06
CA ASP A 29 -6.19 8.06 25.05
C ASP A 29 -7.55 8.78 24.98
N MET A 30 -8.18 9.12 26.12
CA MET A 30 -9.45 9.85 26.14
C MET A 30 -9.33 11.26 25.52
N LEU A 31 -8.31 12.04 25.88
CA LEU A 31 -8.09 13.35 25.28
C LEU A 31 -7.90 13.25 23.76
N GLN A 32 -7.17 12.24 23.30
CA GLN A 32 -6.97 12.01 21.88
C GLN A 32 -8.29 11.67 21.17
N LEU A 33 -9.13 10.80 21.73
CA LEU A 33 -10.45 10.50 21.17
C LEU A 33 -11.36 11.72 21.11
N VAL A 34 -11.34 12.58 22.13
CA VAL A 34 -12.10 13.84 22.13
C VAL A 34 -11.60 14.79 21.04
N SER A 35 -10.28 14.98 20.93
CA SER A 35 -9.66 15.77 19.86
C SER A 35 -10.01 15.24 18.47
N LEU A 36 -9.98 13.93 18.27
CA LEU A 36 -10.34 13.29 17.00
C LEU A 36 -11.82 13.51 16.67
N LYS A 37 -12.73 13.31 17.62
CA LYS A 37 -14.16 13.52 17.41
C LYS A 37 -14.49 14.99 17.11
N SER A 38 -13.72 15.92 17.68
CA SER A 38 -13.85 17.35 17.36
C SER A 38 -13.35 17.67 15.95
N ARG A 39 -12.26 17.06 15.49
CA ARG A 39 -11.71 17.28 14.14
C ARG A 39 -12.49 16.57 13.05
N TYR A 40 -13.03 15.38 13.34
CA TYR A 40 -13.75 14.54 12.39
C TYR A 40 -15.09 14.11 13.00
N PRO A 41 -16.08 15.02 13.10
CA PRO A 41 -17.33 14.75 13.80
C PRO A 41 -18.18 13.65 13.16
N ASN A 42 -18.01 13.41 11.86
CA ASN A 42 -18.76 12.42 11.09
C ASN A 42 -18.09 11.04 11.07
N GLU A 43 -16.86 10.92 11.57
CA GLU A 43 -16.11 9.67 11.53
C GLU A 43 -16.55 8.74 12.66
N LYS A 44 -16.89 7.49 12.29
CA LYS A 44 -17.28 6.48 13.28
C LYS A 44 -16.03 5.99 14.01
N ILE A 45 -15.92 6.37 15.28
CA ILE A 45 -14.85 5.92 16.18
C ILE A 45 -15.35 4.71 17.00
N PRO A 46 -14.83 3.49 16.75
CA PRO A 46 -15.19 2.31 17.52
C PRO A 46 -14.73 2.43 18.97
N ARG A 47 -15.59 2.04 19.92
CA ARG A 47 -15.32 2.07 21.35
C ARG A 47 -14.61 0.82 21.86
N SER A 48 -14.64 -0.26 21.08
CA SER A 48 -14.07 -1.54 21.47
C SER A 48 -13.62 -2.36 20.25
N ARG A 49 -12.79 -3.38 20.50
CA ARG A 49 -12.41 -4.38 19.50
C ARG A 49 -13.62 -5.02 18.81
N ARG A 50 -14.66 -5.34 19.58
CA ARG A 50 -15.88 -5.96 19.08
C ARG A 50 -16.61 -5.04 18.10
N GLU A 51 -16.63 -3.74 18.38
CA GLU A 51 -17.24 -2.75 17.50
C GLU A 51 -16.41 -2.51 16.23
N TYR A 52 -15.08 -2.45 16.33
CA TYR A 52 -14.21 -2.26 15.17
C TYR A 52 -14.31 -3.41 14.16
N PHE A 53 -14.42 -4.66 14.64
CA PHE A 53 -14.57 -5.85 13.80
C PHE A 53 -16.04 -6.27 13.62
N GLN A 54 -17.00 -5.40 13.92
CA GLN A 54 -18.42 -5.73 13.79
C GLN A 54 -18.77 -6.03 12.32
N GLY A 55 -19.41 -7.19 12.07
CA GLY A 55 -19.80 -7.62 10.73
C GLY A 55 -18.64 -8.12 9.86
N SER A 56 -17.41 -8.14 10.39
CA SER A 56 -16.27 -8.73 9.70
C SER A 56 -16.30 -10.26 9.75
N ILE A 57 -15.70 -10.89 8.75
CA ILE A 57 -15.56 -12.33 8.64
C ILE A 57 -14.08 -12.71 8.58
N THR A 58 -13.77 -13.95 8.98
CA THR A 58 -12.45 -14.53 8.74
C THR A 58 -12.23 -14.69 7.24
N HIS A 59 -11.07 -14.23 6.77
CA HIS A 59 -10.67 -14.40 5.38
C HIS A 59 -10.73 -15.85 4.94
N ARG A 60 -11.39 -16.10 3.81
CA ARG A 60 -11.32 -17.37 3.10
C ARG A 60 -11.03 -17.06 1.64
N ARG A 61 -9.87 -17.52 1.16
CA ARG A 61 -9.45 -17.36 -0.23
C ARG A 61 -10.48 -18.01 -1.16
N LYS A 62 -11.10 -17.22 -2.04
CA LYS A 62 -12.10 -17.69 -3.02
C LYS A 62 -11.46 -18.55 -4.11
N PHE A 63 -10.25 -18.18 -4.55
CA PHE A 63 -9.61 -18.77 -5.71
C PHE A 63 -8.26 -19.40 -5.39
N PHE A 64 -8.04 -20.63 -5.82
CA PHE A 64 -6.84 -21.41 -5.54
C PHE A 64 -5.97 -21.57 -6.79
N ASN A 65 -4.75 -22.05 -6.64
CA ASN A 65 -3.80 -22.21 -7.75
C ASN A 65 -4.36 -23.08 -8.89
N ARG A 66 -5.23 -24.06 -8.58
CA ARG A 66 -5.95 -24.88 -9.58
C ARG A 66 -6.92 -24.10 -10.48
N HIS A 67 -7.36 -22.92 -10.07
CA HIS A 67 -8.23 -22.06 -10.87
C HIS A 67 -7.44 -21.17 -11.84
N PHE A 68 -6.11 -21.09 -11.67
CA PHE A 68 -5.26 -20.25 -12.49
C PHE A 68 -4.80 -21.04 -13.73
N ASP A 69 -5.32 -20.63 -14.88
CA ASP A 69 -4.89 -21.05 -16.20
C ASP A 69 -4.02 -19.95 -16.84
N LYS A 70 -2.74 -20.24 -17.04
CA LYS A 70 -1.76 -19.33 -17.67
C LYS A 70 -2.15 -18.91 -19.08
N SER A 71 -3.03 -19.66 -19.76
CA SER A 71 -3.51 -19.30 -21.11
C SER A 71 -4.59 -18.22 -21.08
N ARG A 72 -5.25 -18.00 -19.94
CA ARG A 72 -6.42 -17.12 -19.81
C ARG A 72 -6.21 -15.96 -18.85
N PHE A 73 -5.27 -16.09 -17.91
CA PHE A 73 -5.06 -15.12 -16.85
C PHE A 73 -3.65 -14.54 -16.87
N ILE A 74 -3.57 -13.27 -16.47
CA ILE A 74 -2.33 -12.55 -16.22
C ILE A 74 -2.08 -12.61 -14.72
N LYS A 75 -0.88 -13.03 -14.30
CA LYS A 75 -0.50 -13.07 -12.88
C LYS A 75 0.43 -11.91 -12.55
N LEU A 76 -0.01 -11.08 -11.61
CA LEU A 76 0.81 -10.03 -11.03
C LEU A 76 1.07 -10.33 -9.55
N ILE A 77 2.31 -10.10 -9.10
CA ILE A 77 2.70 -10.23 -7.70
C ILE A 77 3.38 -8.93 -7.27
N THR A 78 3.14 -8.52 -6.03
CA THR A 78 3.83 -7.40 -5.40
C THR A 78 4.41 -7.82 -4.06
N TRP A 79 5.61 -7.34 -3.74
CA TRP A 79 6.30 -7.69 -2.51
C TRP A 79 7.30 -6.61 -2.05
N ASN A 80 7.03 -5.97 -0.91
CA ASN A 80 8.04 -5.22 -0.20
C ASN A 80 9.05 -6.19 0.43
N VAL A 81 10.27 -6.20 -0.12
CA VAL A 81 11.32 -7.17 0.25
C VAL A 81 12.18 -6.72 1.42
N ALA A 82 12.01 -5.48 1.91
CA ALA A 82 12.78 -4.83 2.98
C ALA A 82 14.33 -4.81 2.80
N SER A 83 14.89 -5.47 1.78
CA SER A 83 16.22 -5.34 1.18
C SER A 83 16.42 -6.50 0.21
N LEU A 84 16.64 -6.22 -1.08
CA LEU A 84 16.86 -7.27 -2.07
C LEU A 84 18.15 -8.04 -1.79
N ARG A 85 19.22 -7.35 -1.34
CA ARG A 85 20.49 -8.00 -0.95
C ARG A 85 20.28 -8.97 0.21
N ASN A 86 19.52 -8.59 1.24
CA ASN A 86 19.30 -9.48 2.39
C ASN A 86 18.45 -10.68 2.02
N ILE A 87 17.41 -10.50 1.20
CA ILE A 87 16.64 -11.64 0.67
C ILE A 87 17.57 -12.54 -0.14
N CYS A 88 18.40 -12.00 -1.02
CA CYS A 88 19.31 -12.84 -1.81
C CYS A 88 20.42 -13.49 -0.96
N ALA A 89 20.87 -12.89 0.14
CA ALA A 89 21.91 -13.49 0.97
C ALA A 89 21.36 -14.57 1.91
N LYS A 90 20.23 -14.28 2.57
CA LYS A 90 19.65 -15.15 3.62
C LYS A 90 18.59 -16.11 3.08
N TYR A 91 17.95 -15.71 1.99
CA TYR A 91 16.73 -16.32 1.47
C TYR A 91 16.74 -16.39 -0.07
N HIS A 92 17.91 -16.56 -0.71
CA HIS A 92 18.03 -16.58 -2.17
C HIS A 92 17.05 -17.56 -2.80
N SER A 93 16.99 -18.75 -2.17
CA SER A 93 16.12 -19.83 -2.57
C SER A 93 14.66 -19.41 -2.59
N GLN A 94 14.21 -18.50 -1.73
CA GLN A 94 12.81 -18.10 -1.63
C GLN A 94 12.39 -17.23 -2.81
N LEU A 95 13.22 -16.26 -3.22
CA LEU A 95 12.91 -15.44 -4.40
C LEU A 95 13.01 -16.26 -5.69
N ALA A 96 14.05 -17.10 -5.82
CA ALA A 96 14.19 -18.02 -6.94
C ALA A 96 13.05 -19.05 -7.00
N HIS A 97 12.61 -19.57 -5.84
CA HIS A 97 11.47 -20.47 -5.72
C HIS A 97 10.18 -19.77 -6.13
N LEU A 98 9.91 -18.55 -5.64
CA LEU A 98 8.76 -17.77 -6.07
C LEU A 98 8.72 -17.61 -7.61
N MET A 99 9.84 -17.21 -8.22
CA MET A 99 9.92 -17.06 -9.67
C MET A 99 9.67 -18.39 -10.41
N LYS A 100 10.24 -19.49 -9.93
CA LYS A 100 10.10 -20.82 -10.53
C LYS A 100 8.68 -21.38 -10.42
N TYR A 101 8.05 -21.25 -9.26
CA TYR A 101 6.76 -21.86 -8.95
C TYR A 101 5.59 -20.97 -9.37
N GLU A 102 5.62 -19.69 -9.03
CA GLU A 102 4.52 -18.79 -9.36
C GLU A 102 4.56 -18.36 -10.83
N GLN A 103 5.76 -18.19 -11.40
CA GLN A 103 5.98 -17.70 -12.77
C GLN A 103 5.06 -16.50 -13.10
N PRO A 104 5.13 -15.40 -12.32
CA PRO A 104 4.28 -14.24 -12.54
C PRO A 104 4.57 -13.62 -13.91
N ASP A 105 3.59 -12.99 -14.53
CA ASP A 105 3.81 -12.20 -15.74
C ASP A 105 4.48 -10.86 -15.40
N VAL A 106 4.15 -10.30 -14.23
CA VAL A 106 4.78 -9.13 -13.64
C VAL A 106 5.05 -9.34 -12.15
N LEU A 107 6.26 -9.04 -11.69
CA LEU A 107 6.60 -9.00 -10.27
C LEU A 107 7.12 -7.62 -9.89
N CYS A 108 6.45 -6.96 -8.95
CA CYS A 108 6.80 -5.65 -8.42
C CYS A 108 7.44 -5.80 -7.04
N LEU A 109 8.67 -5.34 -6.88
CA LEU A 109 9.39 -5.30 -5.61
C LEU A 109 9.54 -3.86 -5.11
N GLN A 110 9.44 -3.70 -3.79
CA GLN A 110 9.67 -2.43 -3.07
C GLN A 110 10.71 -2.61 -1.96
N GLU A 111 11.31 -1.49 -1.53
CA GLU A 111 12.45 -1.47 -0.61
C GLU A 111 13.62 -2.37 -1.05
N THR A 112 13.97 -2.29 -2.34
CA THR A 112 15.10 -3.06 -2.86
C THR A 112 16.40 -2.66 -2.18
N LYS A 113 16.53 -1.38 -1.76
CA LYS A 113 17.69 -0.79 -1.09
C LYS A 113 18.99 -0.99 -1.87
N LEU A 114 18.87 -1.04 -3.20
CA LEU A 114 20.00 -1.02 -4.11
C LEU A 114 20.57 0.40 -4.18
N SER A 115 21.82 0.49 -4.60
CA SER A 115 22.50 1.76 -4.85
C SER A 115 22.93 1.75 -6.31
N SER A 116 22.94 2.92 -6.95
CA SER A 116 23.55 3.09 -8.27
C SER A 116 25.08 2.92 -8.18
N SER A 117 25.58 1.68 -8.20
CA SER A 117 26.98 1.41 -8.51
C SER A 117 27.14 1.36 -10.03
N ALA A 118 28.21 1.96 -10.55
CA ALA A 118 28.62 1.78 -11.94
C ALA A 118 28.78 0.26 -12.20
N GLY A 119 27.96 -0.29 -13.09
CA GLY A 119 27.92 -1.73 -13.41
C GLY A 119 26.60 -2.43 -13.10
N GLY A 120 25.70 -1.82 -12.31
CA GLY A 120 24.37 -2.34 -11.98
C GLY A 120 24.42 -3.69 -11.26
N ASP A 121 24.11 -3.74 -9.97
CA ASP A 121 24.15 -4.99 -9.20
C ASP A 121 23.43 -6.13 -9.98
N SER A 122 24.19 -7.13 -10.42
CA SER A 122 23.73 -8.29 -11.20
C SER A 122 22.89 -9.29 -10.39
N ILE A 123 22.38 -8.84 -9.25
CA ILE A 123 21.67 -9.64 -8.27
C ILE A 123 20.23 -9.90 -8.72
N ALA A 124 19.73 -11.10 -8.38
CA ALA A 124 18.37 -11.53 -8.66
C ALA A 124 17.97 -11.40 -10.14
N ARG A 125 18.89 -11.75 -11.06
CA ARG A 125 18.55 -11.93 -12.47
C ARG A 125 17.89 -13.29 -12.66
N PHE A 126 16.77 -13.31 -13.38
CA PHE A 126 16.02 -14.53 -13.66
C PHE A 126 15.89 -14.73 -15.16
N GLU A 127 16.20 -15.93 -15.64
CA GLU A 127 16.04 -16.27 -17.05
C GLU A 127 14.58 -16.13 -17.49
N GLY A 128 14.36 -15.58 -18.69
CA GLY A 128 13.02 -15.34 -19.24
C GLY A 128 12.31 -14.10 -18.69
N TYR A 129 12.98 -13.28 -17.87
CA TYR A 129 12.46 -12.01 -17.36
C TYR A 129 13.40 -10.85 -17.68
N ASP A 130 12.83 -9.72 -18.06
CA ASP A 130 13.49 -8.43 -17.99
C ASP A 130 13.13 -7.75 -16.67
N PHE A 131 13.98 -6.83 -16.19
CA PHE A 131 13.67 -6.03 -15.01
C PHE A 131 14.16 -4.60 -15.14
N PHE A 132 13.48 -3.72 -14.41
CA PHE A 132 13.74 -2.28 -14.37
C PHE A 132 13.85 -1.85 -12.91
N ASP A 133 14.87 -1.06 -12.60
CA ASP A 133 15.12 -0.52 -11.25
C ASP A 133 14.84 0.97 -11.24
N ALA A 134 14.27 1.46 -10.16
CA ALA A 134 14.35 2.87 -9.77
C ALA A 134 15.03 2.90 -8.41
N VAL A 135 16.21 3.49 -8.33
CA VAL A 135 17.02 3.54 -7.11
C VAL A 135 16.97 4.92 -6.47
N SER A 136 17.18 4.97 -5.16
CA SER A 136 17.27 6.25 -4.44
C SER A 136 18.59 6.96 -4.76
N LEU A 137 18.48 8.15 -5.35
CA LEU A 137 19.60 9.05 -5.65
C LEU A 137 19.95 9.95 -4.46
N GLU A 138 19.00 10.22 -3.57
CA GLU A 138 19.20 11.09 -2.39
C GLU A 138 19.93 10.37 -1.25
N LYS A 139 19.67 9.07 -1.09
CA LYS A 139 20.22 8.27 0.01
C LYS A 139 20.57 6.86 -0.47
N ARG A 140 21.84 6.48 -0.31
CA ARG A 140 22.34 5.14 -0.62
C ARG A 140 21.69 4.09 0.28
N GLY A 141 21.39 2.92 -0.28
CA GLY A 141 20.81 1.79 0.47
C GLY A 141 19.42 2.08 1.07
N TYR A 142 18.68 3.02 0.50
CA TYR A 142 17.35 3.45 0.97
C TYR A 142 16.31 3.29 -0.13
N SER A 143 15.05 3.04 0.25
CA SER A 143 13.93 2.94 -0.70
C SER A 143 14.24 1.95 -1.84
N GLY A 144 13.88 2.28 -3.07
CA GLY A 144 14.17 1.52 -4.27
C GLY A 144 13.02 0.59 -4.65
N THR A 145 12.73 0.55 -5.93
CA THR A 145 11.71 -0.30 -6.53
C THR A 145 12.31 -1.07 -7.71
N ARG A 146 11.79 -2.27 -7.95
CA ARG A 146 12.13 -3.08 -9.13
C ARG A 146 10.88 -3.69 -9.73
N THR A 147 10.74 -3.67 -11.04
CA THR A 147 9.65 -4.37 -11.74
C THR A 147 10.24 -5.40 -12.70
N TYR A 148 9.88 -6.67 -12.53
CA TYR A 148 10.18 -7.74 -13.47
C TYR A 148 9.01 -7.92 -14.44
N VAL A 149 9.31 -8.17 -15.72
CA VAL A 149 8.32 -8.50 -16.75
C VAL A 149 8.77 -9.76 -17.48
N ARG A 150 7.88 -10.73 -17.62
CA ARG A 150 8.17 -11.99 -18.30
C ARG A 150 8.29 -11.75 -19.81
N LYS A 151 9.39 -12.17 -20.44
CA LYS A 151 9.65 -11.96 -21.89
C LYS A 151 8.57 -12.55 -22.79
N GLN A 152 7.99 -13.68 -22.37
CA GLN A 152 6.89 -14.31 -23.10
C GLN A 152 5.56 -13.55 -23.00
N PHE A 153 5.42 -12.67 -22.01
CA PHE A 153 4.24 -11.84 -21.80
C PHE A 153 4.39 -10.46 -22.44
N CYS A 154 5.60 -9.91 -22.47
CA CYS A 154 5.94 -8.68 -23.17
C CYS A 154 7.44 -8.69 -23.48
N SER A 155 7.80 -8.61 -24.76
CA SER A 155 9.20 -8.62 -25.21
C SER A 155 9.87 -7.24 -25.16
N SER A 156 9.09 -6.16 -25.12
CA SER A 156 9.60 -4.79 -25.18
C SER A 156 8.75 -3.85 -24.31
N PRO A 157 8.73 -4.05 -22.98
CA PRO A 157 8.02 -3.15 -22.08
C PRO A 157 8.66 -1.76 -22.08
N ILE A 158 7.84 -0.72 -22.03
CA ILE A 158 8.32 0.66 -21.92
C ILE A 158 8.22 1.03 -20.44
N HIS A 159 9.29 1.54 -19.85
CA HIS A 159 9.29 1.95 -18.45
C HIS A 159 9.75 3.40 -18.28
N THR A 160 9.24 4.03 -17.24
CA THR A 160 9.70 5.33 -16.75
C THR A 160 9.84 5.29 -15.23
N GLU A 161 10.84 5.99 -14.73
CA GLU A 161 11.07 6.16 -13.29
C GLU A 161 10.46 7.48 -12.83
N GLY A 162 9.91 7.49 -11.60
CA GLY A 162 9.29 8.69 -11.04
C GLY A 162 7.94 9.05 -11.64
N PHE A 163 7.55 10.31 -11.49
CA PHE A 163 6.31 10.86 -12.03
C PHE A 163 6.55 11.53 -13.38
N SER A 164 5.53 11.55 -14.24
CA SER A 164 5.56 12.09 -15.61
C SER A 164 5.77 13.60 -15.71
N HIS A 165 5.76 14.35 -14.61
CA HIS A 165 6.08 15.78 -14.59
C HIS A 165 7.51 15.98 -14.10
N GLU A 166 8.32 16.69 -14.87
CA GLU A 166 9.74 16.92 -14.56
C GLU A 166 9.88 17.72 -13.25
N ALA A 167 10.78 17.24 -12.38
CA ALA A 167 11.20 17.83 -11.09
C ALA A 167 10.43 17.50 -9.79
N SER A 168 9.77 16.34 -9.65
CA SER A 168 9.30 15.89 -8.32
C SER A 168 10.42 15.26 -7.46
N GLN A 169 10.40 15.48 -6.13
CA GLN A 169 11.30 14.78 -5.19
C GLN A 169 11.08 13.26 -5.20
N ALA A 170 9.87 12.80 -5.52
CA ALA A 170 9.55 11.39 -5.66
C ALA A 170 10.41 10.69 -6.71
N CYS A 171 10.78 11.39 -7.80
CA CYS A 171 11.67 10.87 -8.84
C CYS A 171 13.08 10.57 -8.31
N LYS A 172 13.55 11.27 -7.27
CA LYS A 172 14.91 11.09 -6.73
C LYS A 172 15.01 10.00 -5.66
N GLN A 173 13.88 9.51 -5.16
CA GLN A 173 13.83 8.53 -4.06
C GLN A 173 13.63 7.09 -4.54
N GLY A 174 13.54 6.83 -5.84
CA GLY A 174 13.37 5.48 -6.39
C GLY A 174 12.04 4.81 -5.97
N ARG A 175 10.99 5.61 -5.80
CA ARG A 175 9.70 5.15 -5.24
C ARG A 175 8.67 4.72 -6.26
N VAL A 176 8.88 5.01 -7.54
CA VAL A 176 7.88 4.82 -8.60
C VAL A 176 8.56 4.27 -9.83
N ILE A 177 8.04 3.15 -10.33
CA ILE A 177 8.28 2.67 -11.70
C ILE A 177 6.92 2.53 -12.36
N THR A 178 6.76 3.19 -13.51
CA THR A 178 5.62 2.96 -14.39
C THR A 178 6.09 2.10 -15.56
N THR A 179 5.40 0.99 -15.81
CA THR A 179 5.70 0.09 -16.93
C THR A 179 4.46 -0.03 -17.81
N LYS A 180 4.55 0.46 -19.04
CA LYS A 180 3.57 0.19 -20.09
C LYS A 180 3.90 -1.17 -20.70
N ILE A 181 2.93 -2.08 -20.62
CA ILE A 181 3.06 -3.45 -21.09
C ILE A 181 2.11 -3.64 -22.26
N GLN A 182 2.68 -3.96 -23.43
CA GLN A 182 1.94 -4.51 -24.55
C GLN A 182 1.99 -6.03 -24.45
N CYS A 183 0.85 -6.65 -24.13
CA CYS A 183 0.73 -8.07 -23.93
C CYS A 183 0.94 -8.80 -25.27
N SER A 184 2.01 -9.60 -25.38
CA SER A 184 2.33 -10.33 -26.60
C SER A 184 1.40 -11.53 -26.80
N GLN A 185 0.97 -11.74 -28.04
CA GLN A 185 0.21 -12.91 -28.47
C GLN A 185 1.15 -14.11 -28.67
N ILE A 186 1.65 -14.72 -27.61
CA ILE A 186 2.44 -15.94 -27.74
C ILE A 186 1.51 -17.16 -27.57
N SER A 187 0.98 -17.64 -28.70
CA SER A 187 -0.05 -18.70 -28.92
C SER A 187 -1.51 -18.24 -28.70
N PRO A 188 -2.57 -18.98 -29.12
CA PRO A 188 -3.92 -18.48 -29.46
C PRO A 188 -4.76 -18.10 -28.22
N ARG A 189 -4.17 -17.30 -27.34
CA ARG A 189 -4.78 -16.64 -26.21
C ARG A 189 -5.45 -15.41 -26.77
N SER A 190 -6.77 -15.41 -26.84
CA SER A 190 -7.52 -14.18 -27.02
C SER A 190 -7.36 -13.36 -25.74
N VAL A 191 -6.26 -12.60 -25.63
CA VAL A 191 -6.16 -11.52 -24.64
C VAL A 191 -7.35 -10.63 -24.90
N HIS A 192 -8.19 -10.45 -23.87
CA HIS A 192 -9.37 -9.61 -24.00
C HIS A 192 -8.94 -8.26 -24.58
N PRO A 193 -9.63 -7.68 -25.57
CA PRO A 193 -9.16 -6.47 -26.25
C PRO A 193 -8.77 -5.33 -25.30
N THR A 194 -9.46 -5.20 -24.17
CA THR A 194 -9.16 -4.21 -23.12
C THR A 194 -7.86 -4.44 -22.35
N LEU A 195 -7.24 -5.62 -22.44
CA LEU A 195 -6.01 -5.99 -21.74
C LEU A 195 -4.82 -6.19 -22.71
N ARG A 196 -4.95 -5.79 -23.98
CA ARG A 196 -3.83 -5.84 -24.95
C ARG A 196 -2.69 -4.93 -24.52
N GLU A 197 -3.02 -3.80 -23.92
CA GLU A 197 -2.09 -2.90 -23.27
C GLU A 197 -2.55 -2.64 -21.84
N LEU A 198 -1.60 -2.46 -20.94
CA LEU A 198 -1.86 -2.08 -19.55
C LEU A 198 -0.68 -1.30 -18.97
N PHE A 199 -0.97 -0.41 -18.02
CA PHE A 199 0.03 0.23 -17.19
C PHE A 199 0.13 -0.49 -15.85
N VAL A 200 1.34 -0.83 -15.44
CA VAL A 200 1.65 -1.25 -14.07
C VAL A 200 2.47 -0.14 -13.41
N VAL A 201 1.94 0.47 -12.35
CA VAL A 201 2.67 1.44 -11.54
C VAL A 201 3.03 0.78 -10.22
N ASN A 202 4.30 0.45 -10.08
CA ASN A 202 4.90 -0.08 -8.86
C ASN A 202 5.32 1.07 -7.95
N THR A 203 4.78 1.15 -6.74
CA THR A 203 5.07 2.23 -5.79
C THR A 203 5.55 1.74 -4.43
N TYR A 204 6.54 2.43 -3.88
CA TYR A 204 6.85 2.43 -2.45
C TYR A 204 6.48 3.79 -1.85
N VAL A 205 5.23 3.91 -1.41
CA VAL A 205 4.66 5.18 -0.92
C VAL A 205 5.38 5.63 0.36
N PRO A 206 5.74 6.91 0.52
CA PRO A 206 6.43 7.37 1.73
C PRO A 206 5.58 7.18 3.00
N THR A 207 6.20 6.77 4.09
CA THR A 207 5.55 6.79 5.41
C THR A 207 5.56 8.20 5.99
N SER A 208 4.48 8.59 6.68
CA SER A 208 4.41 9.84 7.43
C SER A 208 5.32 9.84 8.67
N GLY A 209 5.79 8.66 9.08
CA GLY A 209 6.61 8.45 10.28
C GLY A 209 5.85 8.74 11.58
N LEU A 210 6.40 8.31 12.71
CA LEU A 210 5.88 8.63 14.04
C LEU A 210 6.99 9.28 14.85
N ASP A 211 6.75 10.49 15.33
CA ASP A 211 7.51 11.06 16.43
C ASP A 211 6.97 10.45 17.73
N LYS A 212 7.82 9.70 18.43
CA LYS A 212 7.44 9.00 19.67
C LYS A 212 7.30 9.93 20.87
N GLU A 213 7.94 11.10 20.83
CA GLU A 213 7.88 12.07 21.92
C GLU A 213 6.59 12.88 21.84
N THR A 214 6.27 13.36 20.63
CA THR A 214 5.09 14.22 20.40
C THR A 214 3.83 13.43 20.03
N GLY A 215 3.98 12.19 19.55
CA GLY A 215 2.88 11.37 19.03
C GLY A 215 2.34 11.87 17.67
N THR A 216 3.10 12.71 16.98
CA THR A 216 2.71 13.35 15.72
C THR A 216 3.36 12.68 14.50
N PHE A 217 2.89 13.06 13.31
CA PHE A 217 3.36 12.53 12.03
C PHE A 217 4.14 13.62 11.27
N PRO A 218 5.46 13.76 11.50
CA PRO A 218 6.23 14.89 11.00
C PRO A 218 6.32 14.96 9.47
N LYS A 219 6.09 13.85 8.76
CA LYS A 219 6.13 13.79 7.29
C LYS A 219 4.75 13.74 6.64
N LEU A 220 3.68 13.94 7.40
CA LEU A 220 2.31 13.85 6.89
C LEU A 220 2.08 14.78 5.71
N SER A 221 2.47 16.06 5.81
CA SER A 221 2.31 17.03 4.72
C SER A 221 3.06 16.61 3.45
N SER A 222 4.31 16.14 3.58
CA SER A 222 5.09 15.63 2.44
C SER A 222 4.48 14.36 1.83
N ARG A 223 3.86 13.50 2.65
CA ARG A 223 3.13 12.32 2.19
C ARG A 223 1.89 12.73 1.39
N LEU A 224 1.07 13.66 1.89
CA LEU A 224 -0.13 14.13 1.19
C LEU A 224 0.22 14.83 -0.14
N GLN A 225 1.32 15.57 -0.17
CA GLN A 225 1.86 16.14 -1.42
C GLN A 225 2.26 15.03 -2.41
N TRP A 226 2.95 13.99 -1.93
CA TRP A 226 3.31 12.84 -2.76
C TRP A 226 2.08 12.13 -3.34
N ASP A 227 1.02 11.93 -2.54
CA ASP A 227 -0.23 11.33 -3.01
C ASP A 227 -0.91 12.21 -4.09
N HIS A 228 -0.83 13.54 -3.95
CA HIS A 228 -1.33 14.48 -4.97
C HIS A 228 -0.56 14.35 -6.29
N GLU A 229 0.77 14.26 -6.23
CA GLU A 229 1.63 14.06 -7.40
C GLU A 229 1.36 12.70 -8.07
N LEU A 230 1.10 11.64 -7.29
CA LEU A 230 0.68 10.34 -7.82
C LEU A 230 -0.64 10.47 -8.61
N ARG A 231 -1.63 11.21 -8.10
CA ARG A 231 -2.89 11.48 -8.83
C ARG A 231 -2.66 12.28 -10.10
N GLN A 232 -1.74 13.24 -10.10
CA GLN A 232 -1.35 13.96 -11.32
C GLN A 232 -0.72 13.02 -12.35
N HIS A 233 0.19 12.15 -11.90
CA HIS A 233 0.82 11.13 -12.72
C HIS A 233 -0.20 10.20 -13.37
N PHE A 234 -1.16 9.67 -12.59
CA PHE A 234 -2.24 8.83 -13.12
C PHE A 234 -3.10 9.54 -14.16
N ARG A 235 -3.47 10.79 -13.91
CA ARG A 235 -4.20 11.60 -14.90
C ARG A 235 -3.39 11.80 -16.18
N HIS A 236 -2.10 12.11 -16.06
CA HIS A 236 -1.21 12.31 -17.21
C HIS A 236 -1.11 11.04 -18.07
N ILE A 237 -0.81 9.88 -17.48
CA ILE A 237 -0.68 8.64 -18.25
C ILE A 237 -1.99 8.25 -18.94
N GLN A 238 -3.14 8.45 -18.26
CA GLN A 238 -4.46 8.19 -18.83
C GLN A 238 -4.80 9.17 -19.96
N SER A 239 -4.52 10.47 -19.80
CA SER A 239 -4.79 11.48 -20.84
C SER A 239 -3.90 11.30 -22.07
N ALA A 240 -2.62 10.94 -21.87
CA ALA A 240 -1.65 10.82 -22.96
C ALA A 240 -1.79 9.53 -23.78
N ASN A 241 -2.43 8.49 -23.23
CA ASN A 241 -2.47 7.16 -23.86
C ASN A 241 -3.89 6.63 -24.12
N GLY A 242 -4.93 7.37 -23.72
CA GLY A 242 -6.32 6.90 -23.83
C GLY A 242 -6.69 5.86 -22.77
N PRO A 243 -7.74 5.05 -23.00
CA PRO A 243 -8.36 4.20 -21.98
C PRO A 243 -7.59 2.90 -21.68
N ILE A 244 -6.25 2.95 -21.69
CA ILE A 244 -5.41 1.82 -21.29
C ILE A 244 -5.61 1.58 -19.79
N PRO A 245 -5.98 0.36 -19.35
CA PRO A 245 -6.16 0.08 -17.93
C PRO A 245 -4.90 0.31 -17.12
N LEU A 246 -5.10 0.86 -15.93
CA LEU A 246 -4.07 1.15 -14.94
C LEU A 246 -4.16 0.14 -13.79
N ILE A 247 -3.01 -0.41 -13.42
CA ILE A 247 -2.80 -1.24 -12.23
C ILE A 247 -1.77 -0.52 -11.35
N TRP A 248 -2.23 0.04 -10.23
CA TRP A 248 -1.38 0.58 -9.19
C TRP A 248 -1.10 -0.51 -8.14
N THR A 249 0.17 -0.75 -7.81
CA THR A 249 0.56 -1.80 -6.87
C THR A 249 1.78 -1.42 -6.04
N GLY A 250 1.97 -2.11 -4.93
CA GLY A 250 3.12 -1.98 -4.05
C GLY A 250 2.71 -1.82 -2.60
N ASP A 251 3.58 -1.19 -1.84
CA ASP A 251 3.34 -0.80 -0.46
C ASP A 251 2.75 0.61 -0.45
N PHE A 252 1.46 0.69 -0.13
CA PHE A 252 0.70 1.93 -0.10
C PHE A 252 0.93 2.75 1.17
N ASN A 253 1.61 2.19 2.18
CA ASN A 253 1.81 2.80 3.50
C ASN A 253 0.53 3.47 4.06
N VAL A 254 -0.62 2.82 3.88
CA VAL A 254 -1.94 3.29 4.35
C VAL A 254 -2.82 2.11 4.73
N LEU A 255 -3.70 2.34 5.70
CA LEU A 255 -4.53 1.34 6.36
C LEU A 255 -6.00 1.74 6.18
N PHE A 256 -6.57 1.38 5.04
CA PHE A 256 -7.78 2.01 4.52
C PHE A 256 -9.09 1.55 5.20
N ASP A 257 -9.17 0.30 5.68
CA ASP A 257 -10.37 -0.27 6.34
C ASP A 257 -10.02 -1.14 7.58
N LEU A 258 -10.35 -2.44 7.54
CA LEU A 258 -10.06 -3.48 8.54
C LEU A 258 -8.60 -3.96 8.48
N ASP A 259 -7.72 -3.07 8.04
CA ASP A 259 -6.34 -3.35 7.66
C ASP A 259 -5.37 -3.23 8.84
N HIS A 260 -5.85 -2.77 9.99
CA HIS A 260 -5.07 -2.66 11.22
C HIS A 260 -5.55 -3.71 12.23
N TYR A 261 -4.62 -4.37 12.94
CA TYR A 261 -4.98 -5.17 14.11
C TYR A 261 -5.51 -4.30 15.27
N TRP A 262 -6.34 -4.83 16.16
CA TRP A 262 -6.76 -4.02 17.32
C TRP A 262 -5.60 -3.82 18.30
N LYS A 263 -5.14 -2.56 18.44
CA LYS A 263 -4.00 -2.17 19.28
C LYS A 263 -4.47 -1.55 20.61
N ASP A 264 -5.12 -2.35 21.44
CA ASP A 264 -5.71 -1.99 22.75
C ASP A 264 -6.87 -0.97 22.69
N SER A 265 -6.71 0.15 21.98
CA SER A 265 -7.70 1.21 21.78
C SER A 265 -7.62 1.80 20.37
N TYR A 266 -8.70 2.41 19.90
CA TYR A 266 -8.69 3.09 18.60
C TYR A 266 -7.72 4.29 18.59
N ALA A 267 -7.57 5.00 19.72
CA ALA A 267 -6.61 6.10 19.85
C ALA A 267 -5.17 5.65 19.58
N ARG A 268 -4.77 4.50 20.11
CA ARG A 268 -3.44 3.91 19.86
C ARG A 268 -3.26 3.46 18.42
N MET A 269 -4.31 2.94 17.77
CA MET A 269 -4.24 2.63 16.34
C MET A 269 -4.03 3.90 15.52
N MET A 270 -4.66 5.01 15.89
CA MET A 270 -4.50 6.32 15.23
C MET A 270 -3.11 6.94 15.41
N GLN A 271 -2.26 6.38 16.26
CA GLN A 271 -0.84 6.73 16.36
C GLN A 271 0.05 5.89 15.43
N THR A 272 -0.53 4.98 14.64
CA THR A 272 0.18 4.23 13.61
C THR A 272 0.20 5.04 12.31
N PRO A 273 1.39 5.39 11.76
CA PRO A 273 1.49 6.01 10.44
C PRO A 273 0.80 5.14 9.38
N GLY A 274 0.03 5.77 8.49
CA GLY A 274 -0.85 5.10 7.54
C GLY A 274 -2.29 4.94 8.03
N PHE A 275 -2.58 5.12 9.33
CA PHE A 275 -3.95 5.05 9.88
C PHE A 275 -4.56 6.42 10.20
N SER A 276 -3.88 7.53 9.89
CA SER A 276 -4.47 8.86 10.05
C SER A 276 -5.73 9.03 9.19
N PHE A 277 -6.59 9.99 9.54
CA PHE A 277 -7.76 10.29 8.71
C PHE A 277 -7.33 10.88 7.35
N GLU A 278 -6.29 11.70 7.36
CA GLU A 278 -5.73 12.37 6.19
C GLU A 278 -5.14 11.38 5.19
N GLU A 279 -4.32 10.41 5.64
CA GLU A 279 -3.75 9.39 4.75
C GLU A 279 -4.84 8.50 4.15
N ARG A 280 -5.83 8.07 4.96
CA ARG A 280 -6.94 7.24 4.48
C ARG A 280 -7.84 8.00 3.50
N ASN A 281 -8.11 9.28 3.77
CA ASN A 281 -8.91 10.11 2.87
C ASN A 281 -8.17 10.41 1.57
N SER A 282 -6.86 10.67 1.64
CA SER A 282 -6.01 10.86 0.46
C SER A 282 -5.97 9.59 -0.40
N PHE A 283 -5.88 8.40 0.22
CA PHE A 283 -5.98 7.14 -0.51
C PHE A 283 -7.34 6.94 -1.17
N ARG A 284 -8.46 7.24 -0.46
CA ARG A 284 -9.81 7.22 -1.04
C ARG A 284 -9.90 8.12 -2.27
N GLN A 285 -9.44 9.36 -2.13
CA GLN A 285 -9.43 10.33 -3.21
C GLN A 285 -8.61 9.84 -4.40
N THR A 286 -7.44 9.22 -4.16
CA THR A 286 -6.63 8.62 -5.23
C THR A 286 -7.38 7.51 -5.96
N LEU A 287 -8.09 6.63 -5.25
CA LEU A 287 -8.92 5.60 -5.89
C LEU A 287 -10.06 6.22 -6.70
N ASP A 288 -10.77 7.20 -6.15
CA ASP A 288 -11.94 7.81 -6.79
C ASP A 288 -11.54 8.65 -8.01
N ASP A 289 -10.58 9.56 -7.87
CA ASP A 289 -10.14 10.47 -8.93
C ASP A 289 -9.56 9.70 -10.13
N SER A 290 -8.92 8.55 -9.88
CA SER A 290 -8.31 7.71 -10.92
C SER A 290 -9.17 6.53 -11.37
N GLN A 291 -10.42 6.45 -10.88
CA GLN A 291 -11.37 5.38 -11.18
C GLN A 291 -10.80 3.97 -10.93
N LEU A 292 -10.11 3.80 -9.81
CA LEU A 292 -9.53 2.55 -9.36
C LEU A 292 -10.39 1.88 -8.28
N VAL A 293 -10.19 0.58 -8.08
CA VAL A 293 -10.73 -0.19 -6.95
C VAL A 293 -9.61 -0.98 -6.29
N ASP A 294 -9.58 -0.99 -4.96
CA ASP A 294 -8.73 -1.92 -4.19
C ASP A 294 -9.20 -3.36 -4.45
N CYS A 295 -8.36 -4.17 -5.08
CA CYS A 295 -8.69 -5.53 -5.50
C CYS A 295 -9.04 -6.43 -4.32
N PHE A 296 -8.32 -6.31 -3.21
CA PHE A 296 -8.55 -7.15 -2.04
C PHE A 296 -9.90 -6.82 -1.41
N ARG A 297 -10.21 -5.53 -1.26
CA ARG A 297 -11.49 -5.07 -0.69
C ARG A 297 -12.66 -5.29 -1.65
N HIS A 298 -12.43 -5.23 -2.95
CA HIS A 298 -13.44 -5.58 -3.96
C HIS A 298 -13.86 -7.05 -3.84
N LEU A 299 -12.90 -7.98 -3.70
CA LEU A 299 -13.21 -9.40 -3.55
C LEU A 299 -13.64 -9.80 -2.14
N TYR A 300 -13.12 -9.15 -1.11
CA TYR A 300 -13.25 -9.52 0.29
C TYR A 300 -13.60 -8.33 1.20
N PRO A 301 -14.72 -7.62 0.96
CA PRO A 301 -15.02 -6.35 1.62
C PRO A 301 -15.09 -6.47 3.16
N GLN A 302 -15.65 -7.57 3.66
CA GLN A 302 -15.82 -7.82 5.10
C GLN A 302 -14.66 -8.57 5.75
N SER A 303 -13.59 -8.89 5.02
CA SER A 303 -12.51 -9.73 5.55
C SER A 303 -11.63 -8.98 6.55
N ALA A 304 -11.55 -9.46 7.78
CA ALA A 304 -10.60 -8.98 8.78
C ALA A 304 -9.41 -9.94 8.93
N HIS A 305 -8.36 -9.46 9.62
CA HIS A 305 -7.19 -10.24 10.00
C HIS A 305 -6.32 -10.74 8.83
N SER A 306 -6.45 -10.09 7.67
CA SER A 306 -5.62 -10.30 6.48
C SER A 306 -4.59 -9.19 6.38
N TYR A 307 -3.33 -9.52 6.59
CA TYR A 307 -2.24 -8.55 6.68
C TYR A 307 -1.11 -8.93 5.74
N SER A 308 -0.28 -7.95 5.39
CA SER A 308 0.89 -8.10 4.52
C SER A 308 2.20 -7.75 5.26
N PHE A 309 2.10 -7.02 6.37
CA PHE A 309 3.21 -6.60 7.21
C PHE A 309 3.01 -6.98 8.68
N TRP A 310 4.10 -7.36 9.35
CA TRP A 310 4.14 -7.60 10.79
C TRP A 310 5.41 -6.99 11.39
N SER A 311 5.26 -6.22 12.48
CA SER A 311 6.40 -5.63 13.19
C SER A 311 7.24 -6.71 13.87
N ASN A 312 8.54 -6.77 13.55
CA ASN A 312 9.49 -7.65 14.25
C ASN A 312 9.68 -7.24 15.71
N MET A 313 9.69 -5.93 16.01
CA MET A 313 9.84 -5.41 17.38
C MET A 313 8.71 -5.89 18.30
N GLU A 314 7.48 -5.93 17.78
CA GLU A 314 6.32 -6.40 18.53
C GLU A 314 6.12 -7.93 18.41
N LYS A 315 7.05 -8.67 17.79
CA LYS A 315 6.86 -10.11 17.43
C LYS A 315 5.49 -10.36 16.78
N GLY A 316 5.04 -9.44 15.93
CA GLY A 316 3.65 -9.33 15.47
C GLY A 316 3.13 -10.59 14.78
N ARG A 317 4.02 -11.33 14.11
CA ARG A 317 3.66 -12.52 13.33
C ARG A 317 3.12 -13.67 14.19
N LEU A 318 3.61 -13.85 15.42
CA LEU A 318 3.20 -14.95 16.32
C LEU A 318 1.71 -14.87 16.70
N GLY A 319 1.18 -13.66 16.88
CA GLY A 319 -0.21 -13.41 17.25
C GLY A 319 -1.05 -12.82 16.13
N ASN A 320 -0.56 -12.85 14.89
CA ASN A 320 -1.14 -12.16 13.74
C ASN A 320 -1.51 -10.69 14.02
N ARG A 321 -0.67 -9.96 14.75
CA ARG A 321 -0.80 -8.51 14.98
C ARG A 321 -0.16 -7.78 13.80
N GLY A 322 -0.86 -7.77 12.68
CA GLY A 322 -0.35 -7.28 11.40
C GLY A 322 -1.09 -6.05 10.87
N LEU A 323 -0.56 -5.54 9.77
CA LEU A 323 -1.04 -4.42 8.99
C LEU A 323 -1.17 -4.84 7.51
N ARG A 324 -2.23 -4.45 6.81
CA ARG A 324 -2.31 -4.60 5.34
C ARG A 324 -1.90 -3.28 4.70
N LEU A 325 -0.65 -3.22 4.28
CA LEU A 325 -0.05 -2.05 3.64
C LEU A 325 0.12 -2.26 2.13
N ASP A 326 0.20 -3.52 1.70
CA ASP A 326 0.50 -3.91 0.33
C ASP A 326 -0.77 -4.32 -0.41
N GLY A 327 -0.85 -4.00 -1.71
CA GLY A 327 -2.01 -4.39 -2.50
C GLY A 327 -1.95 -4.04 -3.98
N PHE A 328 -3.13 -4.14 -4.59
CA PHE A 328 -3.41 -3.77 -5.98
C PHE A 328 -4.66 -2.90 -6.02
N ALA A 329 -4.57 -1.76 -6.70
CA ALA A 329 -5.69 -0.94 -7.08
C ALA A 329 -5.76 -0.90 -8.61
N ILE A 330 -6.88 -1.30 -9.21
CA ILE A 330 -6.99 -1.41 -10.67
C ILE A 330 -8.16 -0.63 -11.23
N SER A 331 -8.08 -0.22 -12.49
CA SER A 331 -9.18 0.47 -13.19
C SER A 331 -10.50 -0.30 -13.05
N LYS A 332 -11.57 0.42 -12.69
CA LYS A 332 -12.94 -0.11 -12.55
C LYS A 332 -13.40 -0.89 -13.78
N THR A 333 -12.96 -0.48 -14.97
CA THR A 333 -13.27 -1.13 -16.27
C THR A 333 -12.84 -2.59 -16.36
N ILE A 334 -11.84 -3.00 -15.58
CA ILE A 334 -11.33 -4.38 -15.55
C ILE A 334 -11.57 -5.07 -14.19
N ALA A 335 -12.21 -4.39 -13.22
CA ALA A 335 -12.51 -4.94 -11.90
C ALA A 335 -13.31 -6.27 -11.92
N PRO A 336 -14.30 -6.48 -12.81
CA PRO A 336 -15.02 -7.76 -12.89
C PRO A 336 -14.14 -8.96 -13.31
N ARG A 337 -12.88 -8.72 -13.69
CA ARG A 337 -11.93 -9.75 -14.14
C ARG A 337 -10.94 -10.18 -13.06
N ILE A 338 -11.02 -9.59 -11.86
CA ILE A 338 -10.15 -9.94 -10.73
C ILE A 338 -10.52 -11.33 -10.20
N ILE A 339 -9.50 -12.13 -9.93
CA ILE A 339 -9.58 -13.47 -9.35
C ILE A 339 -8.58 -13.56 -8.19
#